data_AF-A0A2N1UHG4-F1
#
_entry.id   AF-A0A2N1UHG4-F1
#
_cell.length_a   1.000
_cell.length_b   1.000
_cell.length_c   1.000
_cell.angle_alpha   90.00
_cell.angle_beta   90.00
_cell.angle_gamma   90.00
#
_symmetry.space_group_name_H-M   'P 1'
#
loop_
_entity.id
_entity.type
_entity.pdbx_description
1 polymer ?
#
loop_
_entity_poly.entity_id
_entity_poly.type
_entity_poly.pdbx_seq_one_letter_code
_entity_poly.pdbx_strand_id
1 'polypeptide(L)'
;MPEEVNCAACGFANNSKYSFCRRCGSLLEDYSAEPEQKLELALIAPGKKKGPFTLIELMIVIAIIGIFVAIAIPSGGRRNHHQARMKACFANQRVIMGAIEMYNMDNNEFMRHMDETALKSLIEGRYLKSMPNCPAYPPGQYVSDGDISQDGTIRCTVHGSVENPINPDL
;
A
#
# COMPACT_ATOMS: atom_id res chain seq x y z
N MET A 1 -48.97 1.26 41.54
CA MET A 1 -48.36 -0.09 41.48
C MET A 1 -48.04 -0.35 40.01
N PRO A 2 -46.83 -0.82 39.64
CA PRO A 2 -46.51 -1.04 38.24
C PRO A 2 -47.38 -2.16 37.66
N GLU A 3 -48.06 -1.91 36.55
CA GLU A 3 -48.80 -2.93 35.82
C GLU A 3 -47.81 -3.91 35.17
N GLU A 4 -48.09 -5.21 35.30
CA GLU A 4 -47.28 -6.27 34.71
C GLU A 4 -47.96 -6.76 33.42
N VAL A 5 -47.17 -6.91 32.36
CA VAL A 5 -47.60 -7.42 31.07
C VAL A 5 -46.87 -8.72 30.77
N ASN A 6 -47.62 -9.76 30.42
CA ASN A 6 -47.06 -11.05 30.06
C ASN A 6 -46.68 -11.05 28.58
N CYS A 7 -45.47 -11.49 28.29
CA CYS A 7 -45.00 -11.59 26.92
C CYS A 7 -45.78 -12.67 26.16
N ALA A 8 -46.45 -12.32 25.06
CA ALA A 8 -47.18 -13.27 24.22
C ALA A 8 -46.28 -14.37 23.62
N ALA A 9 -45.01 -14.07 23.36
CA ALA A 9 -44.08 -15.00 22.72
C ALA A 9 -43.46 -16.04 23.67
N CYS A 10 -43.19 -15.69 24.93
CA CYS A 10 -42.51 -16.60 25.87
C CYS A 10 -43.15 -16.71 27.25
N GLY A 11 -44.26 -16.02 27.51
CA GLY A 11 -44.99 -16.05 28.79
C GLY A 11 -44.27 -15.36 29.95
N PHE A 12 -43.10 -14.76 29.72
CA PHE A 12 -42.36 -14.07 30.78
C PHE A 12 -43.06 -12.77 31.19
N ALA A 13 -43.28 -12.58 32.50
CA ALA A 13 -43.84 -11.35 33.06
C ALA A 13 -42.82 -10.21 32.93
N ASN A 14 -43.23 -9.13 32.28
CA ASN A 14 -42.44 -7.91 32.13
C ASN A 14 -43.17 -6.74 32.77
N ASN A 15 -42.40 -5.73 33.17
CA ASN A 15 -43.00 -4.47 33.58
C ASN A 15 -43.53 -3.74 32.34
N SER A 16 -44.71 -3.12 32.41
CA SER A 16 -45.32 -2.38 31.29
C SER A 16 -44.47 -1.23 30.75
N LYS A 17 -43.43 -0.80 31.48
CA LYS A 17 -42.44 0.18 30.99
C LYS A 17 -41.47 -0.34 29.92
N TYR A 18 -41.35 -1.65 29.75
CA TYR A 18 -40.45 -2.20 28.73
C TYR A 18 -41.16 -2.31 27.38
N SER A 19 -40.56 -1.74 26.34
CA SER A 19 -41.05 -1.91 24.95
C SER A 19 -40.76 -3.31 24.40
N PHE A 20 -39.85 -4.06 25.03
CA PHE A 20 -39.41 -5.39 24.61
C PHE A 20 -39.34 -6.34 25.80
N CYS A 21 -39.62 -7.62 25.56
CA CYS A 21 -39.50 -8.66 26.56
C CYS A 21 -38.03 -8.85 26.96
N ARG A 22 -37.72 -8.73 28.27
CA ARG A 22 -36.35 -8.90 28.79
C ARG A 22 -35.78 -10.31 28.66
N ARG A 23 -36.62 -11.29 28.30
CA ARG A 23 -36.20 -12.68 28.15
C ARG A 23 -35.97 -13.07 26.69
N CYS A 24 -36.92 -12.78 25.81
CA CYS A 24 -36.86 -13.22 24.41
C CYS A 24 -36.70 -12.09 23.39
N GLY A 25 -36.76 -10.82 23.82
CA GLY A 25 -36.60 -9.67 22.94
C GLY A 25 -37.79 -9.36 22.02
N SER A 26 -38.90 -10.12 22.10
CA SER A 26 -40.10 -9.81 21.32
C SER A 26 -40.74 -8.49 21.80
N LEU A 27 -41.33 -7.76 20.87
CA LEU A 27 -42.06 -6.52 21.16
C LEU A 27 -43.29 -6.83 22.01
N LEU A 28 -43.54 -6.03 23.05
CA LEU A 28 -44.73 -6.14 23.89
C LEU A 28 -45.80 -5.24 23.30
N GLU A 29 -46.86 -5.83 22.74
CA GLU A 29 -47.80 -5.20 21.80
C GLU A 29 -48.69 -4.08 22.36
N ASP A 30 -48.56 -3.71 23.65
CA ASP A 30 -49.38 -2.68 24.29
C ASP A 30 -48.57 -1.50 24.87
N TYR A 31 -47.36 -1.21 24.37
CA TYR A 31 -46.75 0.11 24.60
C TYR A 31 -47.44 1.13 23.67
N SER A 32 -48.67 1.51 24.03
CA SER A 32 -49.33 2.69 23.49
C SER A 32 -48.45 3.89 23.79
N ALA A 33 -47.70 4.32 22.77
CA ALA A 33 -47.08 5.63 22.77
C ALA A 33 -48.20 6.65 22.97
N GLU A 34 -48.36 7.18 24.19
CA GLU A 34 -49.10 8.43 24.39
C GLU A 34 -48.42 9.48 23.52
N PRO A 35 -49.07 9.95 22.44
CA PRO A 35 -48.45 10.87 21.53
C PRO A 35 -48.84 12.31 21.95
N GLU A 36 -47.92 13.25 21.76
CA GLU A 36 -48.22 14.65 21.40
C GLU A 36 -48.44 15.76 22.46
N GLN A 37 -48.06 15.66 23.74
CA GLN A 37 -48.22 16.83 24.65
C GLN A 37 -46.99 17.33 25.41
N LYS A 38 -45.80 16.82 25.12
CA LYS A 38 -44.53 17.37 25.68
C LYS A 38 -43.57 17.97 24.65
N LEU A 39 -43.96 18.03 23.37
CA LEU A 39 -43.10 18.55 22.30
C LEU A 39 -43.13 20.09 22.19
N GLU A 40 -44.19 20.75 22.67
CA GLU A 40 -44.30 22.22 22.57
C GLU A 40 -43.28 22.99 23.43
N LEU A 41 -42.75 22.40 24.51
CA LEU A 41 -41.83 23.12 25.41
C LEU A 41 -40.34 22.96 25.06
N ALA A 42 -39.98 21.99 24.21
CA ALA A 42 -38.59 21.79 23.77
C ALA A 42 -38.25 22.55 22.48
N LEU A 43 -39.25 22.98 21.70
CA LEU A 43 -39.06 23.76 20.47
C LEU A 43 -38.73 25.25 20.71
N ILE A 44 -38.86 25.75 21.95
CA ILE A 44 -38.56 27.14 22.32
C ILE A 44 -37.20 27.27 23.03
N ALA A 45 -36.46 26.18 23.24
CA ALA A 45 -35.05 26.31 23.56
C ALA A 45 -34.33 26.84 22.31
N PRO A 46 -33.73 28.05 22.32
CA PRO A 46 -32.86 28.45 21.24
C PRO A 46 -31.66 27.50 21.25
N GLY A 47 -31.71 26.46 20.42
CA GLY A 47 -30.52 25.72 20.06
C GLY A 47 -29.49 26.76 19.66
N LYS A 48 -28.30 26.76 20.29
CA LYS A 48 -27.23 27.70 19.95
C LYS A 48 -27.11 27.70 18.44
N LYS A 49 -27.57 28.77 17.79
CA LYS A 49 -27.41 28.96 16.35
C LYS A 49 -25.91 28.95 16.16
N LYS A 50 -25.37 27.85 15.60
CA LYS A 50 -24.01 27.85 15.08
C LYS A 50 -23.99 29.04 14.12
N GLY A 51 -23.16 30.03 14.43
CA GLY A 51 -23.15 31.30 13.70
C GLY A 51 -23.07 31.05 12.19
N PRO A 52 -23.67 31.93 11.36
CA PRO A 52 -23.60 31.77 9.92
C PRO A 52 -22.13 31.77 9.50
N PHE A 53 -21.72 30.74 8.76
CA PHE A 53 -20.44 30.69 8.06
C PHE A 53 -20.27 32.00 7.29
N THR A 54 -19.22 32.75 7.57
CA THR A 54 -19.01 34.02 6.88
C THR A 54 -18.43 33.76 5.49
N LEU A 55 -18.79 34.59 4.50
CA LEU A 55 -18.22 34.46 3.16
C LEU A 55 -16.68 34.57 3.20
N ILE A 56 -16.16 35.45 4.06
CA ILE A 56 -14.71 35.64 4.24
C ILE A 56 -14.00 34.40 4.79
N GLU A 57 -14.63 33.67 5.72
CA GLU A 57 -14.08 32.44 6.28
C GLU A 57 -13.95 31.35 5.20
N LEU A 58 -14.94 31.24 4.31
CA LEU A 58 -14.86 30.33 3.17
C LEU A 58 -13.79 30.76 2.16
N MET A 59 -13.63 32.06 1.90
CA MET A 59 -12.63 32.58 0.95
C MET A 59 -11.19 32.30 1.40
N ILE A 60 -10.90 32.46 2.69
CA ILE A 60 -9.56 32.20 3.23
C ILE A 60 -9.24 30.70 3.14
N VAL A 61 -10.21 29.82 3.40
CA VAL A 61 -10.04 28.37 3.33
C VAL A 61 -9.69 27.92 1.91
N ILE A 62 -10.44 28.37 0.89
CA ILE A 62 -10.13 27.99 -0.50
C ILE A 62 -8.81 28.58 -0.98
N ALA A 63 -8.42 29.78 -0.51
CA ALA A 63 -7.13 30.38 -0.84
C ALA A 63 -5.97 29.55 -0.29
N ILE A 64 -6.06 29.10 0.98
CA ILE A 64 -5.03 28.26 1.61
C ILE A 64 -4.96 26.88 0.94
N ILE A 65 -6.11 26.25 0.64
CA ILE A 65 -6.15 24.97 -0.07
C ILE A 65 -5.50 25.10 -1.46
N GLY A 66 -5.75 26.20 -2.18
CA GLY A 66 -5.13 26.47 -3.48
C GLY A 66 -3.61 26.55 -3.43
N ILE A 67 -3.05 27.24 -2.41
CA ILE A 67 -1.60 27.31 -2.19
C ILE A 67 -1.03 25.91 -1.88
N PHE A 68 -1.70 25.15 -1.02
CA PHE A 68 -1.25 23.79 -0.69
C PHE A 68 -1.24 22.87 -1.91
N VAL A 69 -2.28 22.87 -2.73
CA VAL A 69 -2.33 22.04 -3.95
C VAL A 69 -1.22 22.41 -4.93
N ALA A 70 -0.88 23.70 -5.05
CA ALA A 70 0.19 24.16 -5.93
C ALA A 70 1.57 23.63 -5.53
N ILE A 71 1.85 23.45 -4.23
CA ILE A 71 3.14 22.97 -3.71
C ILE A 71 3.13 21.44 -3.54
N ALA A 72 1.96 20.84 -3.30
CA ALA A 72 1.83 19.44 -2.92
C ALA A 72 2.01 18.44 -4.07
N ILE A 73 2.22 18.87 -5.33
CA ILE A 73 2.47 17.96 -6.45
C ILE A 73 3.98 17.76 -6.64
N PRO A 74 4.59 16.68 -6.10
CA PRO A 74 5.94 16.31 -6.47
C PRO A 74 5.96 15.87 -7.93
N SER A 75 6.56 16.68 -8.80
CA SER A 75 6.63 16.48 -10.27
C SER A 75 7.55 15.31 -10.72
N GLY A 76 7.98 14.44 -9.81
CA GLY A 76 9.11 13.52 -10.01
C GLY A 76 8.78 12.07 -10.42
N GLY A 77 7.52 11.69 -10.63
CA GLY A 77 7.13 10.28 -10.73
C GLY A 77 7.95 9.44 -11.73
N ARG A 78 7.96 9.81 -13.01
CA ARG A 78 8.49 8.91 -14.07
C ARG A 78 10.01 8.76 -14.08
N ARG A 79 10.75 9.87 -13.95
CA ARG A 79 12.23 9.86 -13.95
C ARG A 79 12.79 9.14 -12.74
N ASN A 80 12.17 9.31 -11.57
CA ASN A 80 12.62 8.67 -10.34
C ASN A 80 12.41 7.16 -10.39
N HIS A 81 11.31 6.68 -10.97
CA HIS A 81 11.08 5.24 -11.12
C HIS A 81 12.07 4.57 -12.07
N HIS A 82 12.38 5.19 -13.22
CA HIS A 82 13.36 4.63 -14.15
C HIS A 82 14.76 4.57 -13.51
N GLN A 83 15.21 5.66 -12.90
CA GLN A 83 16.51 5.69 -12.21
C GLN A 83 16.58 4.69 -11.05
N ALA A 84 15.49 4.51 -10.31
CA ALA A 84 15.43 3.50 -9.24
C ALA A 84 15.59 2.07 -9.80
N ARG A 85 14.90 1.76 -10.90
CA ARG A 85 15.02 0.46 -11.59
C ARG A 85 16.43 0.23 -12.10
N MET A 86 17.02 1.23 -12.74
CA MET A 86 18.40 1.19 -13.24
C MET A 86 19.40 0.95 -12.10
N LYS A 87 19.30 1.70 -10.99
CA LYS A 87 20.15 1.52 -9.80
C LYS A 87 20.02 0.12 -9.19
N ALA A 88 18.80 -0.41 -9.08
CA ALA A 88 18.57 -1.78 -8.61
C ALA A 88 19.17 -2.81 -9.57
N CYS A 89 19.07 -2.60 -10.88
CA CYS A 89 19.71 -3.47 -11.88
C CYS A 89 21.25 -3.49 -11.72
N PHE A 90 21.87 -2.33 -11.51
CA PHE A 90 23.31 -2.21 -11.25
C PHE A 90 23.75 -2.81 -9.92
N ALA A 91 22.89 -2.77 -8.90
CA ALA A 91 23.16 -3.49 -7.65
C ALA A 91 23.20 -5.01 -7.90
N ASN A 92 22.26 -5.55 -8.67
CA ASN A 92 22.26 -6.96 -9.04
C ASN A 92 23.52 -7.36 -9.82
N GLN A 93 23.99 -6.52 -10.75
CA GLN A 93 25.24 -6.79 -11.50
C GLN A 93 26.44 -6.96 -10.58
N ARG A 94 26.57 -6.12 -9.54
CA ARG A 94 27.65 -6.23 -8.54
C ARG A 94 27.54 -7.50 -7.71
N VAL A 95 26.32 -7.87 -7.30
CA VAL A 95 26.06 -9.11 -6.55
C VAL A 95 26.44 -10.34 -7.39
N ILE A 96 26.08 -10.32 -8.67
CA ILE A 96 26.44 -11.37 -9.63
C ILE A 96 27.96 -11.47 -9.79
N MET A 97 28.64 -10.34 -10.01
CA MET A 97 30.09 -10.30 -10.18
C MET A 97 30.81 -10.86 -8.94
N GLY A 98 30.40 -10.44 -7.74
CA GLY A 98 30.94 -11.00 -6.49
C GLY A 98 30.66 -12.50 -6.34
N ALA A 99 29.50 -12.98 -6.78
CA ALA A 99 29.20 -14.42 -6.77
C ALA A 99 30.11 -15.21 -7.73
N ILE A 100 30.44 -14.64 -8.90
CA ILE A 100 31.37 -15.24 -9.86
C ILE A 100 32.80 -15.26 -9.30
N GLU A 101 33.25 -14.17 -8.67
CA GLU A 101 34.56 -14.14 -8.01
C GLU A 101 34.66 -15.23 -6.94
N MET A 102 33.62 -15.40 -6.11
CA MET A 102 33.56 -16.49 -5.14
C MET A 102 33.58 -17.86 -5.79
N TYR A 103 32.81 -18.07 -6.86
CA TYR A 103 32.84 -19.32 -7.62
C TYR A 103 34.25 -19.62 -8.17
N ASN A 104 34.93 -18.62 -8.74
CA ASN A 104 36.27 -18.77 -9.29
C ASN A 104 37.34 -19.01 -8.21
N MET A 105 37.11 -18.57 -6.96
CA MET A 105 38.00 -18.91 -5.84
C MET A 105 37.89 -20.37 -5.42
N ASP A 106 36.70 -20.97 -5.56
CA ASP A 106 36.45 -22.35 -5.11
C ASP A 106 36.67 -23.39 -6.23
N ASN A 107 36.71 -22.97 -7.49
CA ASN A 107 36.78 -23.86 -8.66
C ASN A 107 38.05 -23.60 -9.49
N ASN A 108 38.68 -24.66 -9.98
CA ASN A 108 39.85 -24.55 -10.87
C ASN A 108 39.48 -24.03 -12.28
N GLU A 109 38.23 -24.20 -12.70
CA GLU A 109 37.74 -23.70 -13.98
C GLU A 109 36.94 -22.41 -13.77
N PHE A 110 37.51 -21.31 -14.22
CA PHE A 110 36.90 -19.99 -14.08
C PHE A 110 35.74 -19.82 -15.05
N MET A 111 34.66 -19.19 -14.57
CA MET A 111 33.60 -18.71 -15.43
C MET A 111 34.13 -17.57 -16.31
N ARG A 112 34.09 -17.81 -17.63
CA ARG A 112 34.50 -16.82 -18.64
C ARG A 112 33.33 -16.06 -19.25
N HIS A 113 32.16 -16.69 -19.28
CA HIS A 113 30.96 -16.14 -19.90
C HIS A 113 29.76 -16.33 -18.98
N MET A 114 28.85 -15.36 -19.04
CA MET A 114 27.64 -15.36 -18.25
C MET A 114 26.44 -15.55 -19.14
N ASP A 115 25.91 -16.76 -19.08
CA ASP A 115 24.67 -17.19 -19.70
C ASP A 115 23.70 -17.72 -18.64
N GLU A 116 22.49 -18.11 -19.06
CA GLU A 116 21.47 -18.67 -18.16
C GLU A 116 21.95 -19.94 -17.43
N THR A 117 22.79 -20.74 -18.07
CA THR A 117 23.38 -21.96 -17.48
C THR A 117 24.36 -21.62 -16.36
N ALA A 118 25.27 -20.67 -16.59
CA ALA A 118 26.22 -20.20 -15.59
C ALA A 118 25.49 -19.66 -14.35
N LEU A 119 24.39 -18.92 -14.56
CA LEU A 119 23.57 -18.39 -13.48
C LEU A 119 22.89 -19.49 -12.65
N LYS A 120 22.47 -20.59 -13.29
CA LYS A 120 21.97 -21.78 -12.58
C LYS A 120 23.07 -22.44 -11.75
N SER A 121 24.28 -22.59 -12.30
CA SER A 121 25.43 -23.13 -11.56
C SER A 121 25.77 -22.30 -10.33
N LEU A 122 25.67 -20.96 -10.40
CA LEU A 122 25.86 -20.09 -9.24
C LEU A 122 24.80 -20.29 -8.15
N ILE A 123 23.57 -20.62 -8.52
CA ILE A 123 22.48 -20.90 -7.56
C ILE A 123 22.67 -22.28 -6.94
N GLU A 124 22.98 -23.29 -7.76
CA GLU A 124 23.24 -24.66 -7.31
C GLU A 124 24.46 -24.72 -6.36
N GLY A 125 25.52 -23.98 -6.70
CA GLY A 125 26.71 -23.80 -5.86
C GLY A 125 26.51 -22.88 -4.65
N ARG A 126 25.29 -22.35 -4.45
CA ARG A 126 24.92 -21.43 -3.35
C ARG A 126 25.70 -20.11 -3.27
N TYR A 127 26.31 -19.68 -4.38
CA TYR A 127 26.88 -18.33 -4.51
C TYR A 127 25.77 -17.28 -4.68
N LEU A 128 24.62 -17.66 -5.24
CA LEU A 128 23.42 -16.85 -5.32
C LEU A 128 22.23 -17.52 -4.64
N LYS A 129 21.43 -16.72 -3.92
CA LYS A 129 20.22 -17.20 -3.24
C LYS A 129 19.06 -17.47 -4.20
N SER A 130 18.97 -16.71 -5.28
CA SER A 130 17.87 -16.76 -6.24
C SER A 130 18.29 -16.14 -7.58
N MET A 131 17.53 -16.43 -8.63
CA MET A 131 17.72 -15.81 -9.95
C MET A 131 17.56 -14.28 -9.87
N PRO A 132 18.61 -13.49 -10.14
CA PRO A 132 18.50 -12.04 -10.21
C PRO A 132 17.59 -11.65 -11.37
N ASN A 133 16.60 -10.80 -11.08
CA ASN A 133 15.69 -10.26 -12.09
C ASN A 133 15.96 -8.78 -12.31
N CYS A 134 15.91 -8.35 -13.57
CA CYS A 134 15.93 -6.94 -13.92
C CYS A 134 14.55 -6.32 -13.65
N PRO A 135 14.46 -5.20 -12.90
CA PRO A 135 13.17 -4.56 -12.56
C PRO A 135 12.55 -3.77 -13.72
N ALA A 136 13.09 -3.89 -14.94
CA ALA A 136 12.49 -3.35 -16.15
C ALA A 136 11.26 -4.18 -16.57
N TYR A 137 10.42 -3.56 -17.41
CA TYR A 137 9.32 -4.26 -18.07
C TYR A 137 9.34 -3.89 -19.57
N PRO A 138 9.68 -4.84 -20.47
CA PRO A 138 10.03 -6.23 -20.21
C PRO A 138 11.35 -6.39 -19.42
N PRO A 139 11.54 -7.51 -18.68
CA PRO A 139 12.76 -7.75 -17.93
C PRO A 139 13.95 -7.99 -18.87
N GLY A 140 15.08 -7.34 -18.57
CA GLY A 140 16.34 -7.60 -19.26
C GLY A 140 17.08 -8.83 -18.73
N GLN A 141 17.97 -9.37 -19.54
CA GLN A 141 18.87 -10.46 -19.17
C GLN A 141 20.23 -9.90 -18.76
N TYR A 142 20.92 -10.63 -17.87
CA TYR A 142 22.30 -10.34 -17.49
C TYR A 142 23.23 -11.18 -18.35
N VAL A 143 24.13 -10.52 -19.07
CA VAL A 143 25.09 -11.14 -19.97
C VAL A 143 26.49 -10.58 -19.70
N SER A 144 27.51 -11.34 -20.02
CA SER A 144 28.89 -10.85 -19.97
C SER A 144 29.23 -10.04 -21.22
N ASP A 145 29.99 -8.98 -21.01
CA ASP A 145 30.69 -8.24 -22.04
C ASP A 145 32.19 -8.50 -21.90
N GLY A 146 32.75 -9.32 -22.78
CA GLY A 146 34.12 -9.84 -22.66
C GLY A 146 34.26 -11.08 -21.77
N ASP A 147 35.51 -11.40 -21.42
CA ASP A 147 35.87 -12.54 -20.55
C ASP A 147 35.86 -12.11 -19.08
N ILE A 148 34.88 -12.60 -18.31
CA ILE A 148 34.68 -12.22 -16.90
C ILE A 148 35.83 -12.69 -16.01
N SER A 149 36.63 -13.67 -16.44
CA SER A 149 37.80 -14.11 -15.69
C SER A 149 38.96 -13.11 -15.73
N GLN A 150 38.86 -12.09 -16.59
CA GLN A 150 39.87 -11.06 -16.79
C GLN A 150 39.27 -9.68 -16.50
N ASP A 151 38.99 -8.89 -17.54
CA ASP A 151 38.47 -7.52 -17.49
C ASP A 151 37.00 -7.42 -17.96
N GLY A 152 36.34 -8.55 -18.22
CA GLY A 152 34.96 -8.58 -18.65
C GLY A 152 34.00 -8.05 -17.59
N THR A 153 32.94 -7.40 -18.06
CA THR A 153 31.92 -6.80 -17.18
C THR A 153 30.57 -7.49 -17.33
N ILE A 154 29.74 -7.43 -16.29
CA ILE A 154 28.35 -7.89 -16.38
C ILE A 154 27.49 -6.71 -16.81
N ARG A 155 26.74 -6.88 -17.90
CA ARG A 155 25.78 -5.90 -18.40
C ARG A 155 24.37 -6.45 -18.47
N CYS A 156 23.39 -5.56 -18.36
CA CYS A 156 22.00 -5.87 -18.61
C CYS A 156 21.63 -5.48 -20.03
N THR A 157 20.85 -6.30 -20.73
CA THR A 157 20.37 -5.99 -22.09
C THR A 157 19.47 -4.76 -22.17
N VAL A 158 18.86 -4.34 -21.05
CA VAL A 158 17.95 -3.18 -20.99
C VAL A 158 18.63 -1.93 -20.42
N HIS A 159 19.39 -2.05 -19.34
CA HIS A 159 19.97 -0.89 -18.64
C HIS A 159 21.48 -0.70 -18.90
N GLY A 160 22.14 -1.59 -19.64
CA GLY A 160 23.58 -1.54 -19.86
C GLY A 160 24.39 -2.00 -18.64
N SER A 161 25.63 -1.52 -18.53
CA SER A 161 26.51 -1.74 -17.37
C SER A 161 26.63 -0.46 -16.51
N VAL A 162 27.31 -0.57 -15.37
CA VAL A 162 27.60 0.60 -14.51
C VAL A 162 28.44 1.65 -15.23
N GLU A 163 29.38 1.19 -16.07
CA GLU A 163 30.30 2.04 -16.83
C GLU A 163 29.65 2.60 -18.09
N ASN A 164 28.79 1.80 -18.73
CA ASN A 164 28.09 2.17 -19.95
C ASN A 164 26.57 1.96 -19.79
N PRO A 165 25.87 2.88 -19.09
CA PRO A 165 24.44 2.78 -18.86
C PRO A 165 23.65 3.09 -20.15
N ILE A 166 22.68 2.25 -20.48
CA ILE A 166 21.75 2.49 -21.59
C ILE A 166 20.63 3.39 -21.07
N ASN A 167 20.59 4.63 -21.55
CA ASN A 167 19.50 5.55 -21.24
C ASN A 167 18.38 5.42 -22.28
N PRO A 168 17.16 5.01 -21.92
CA PRO A 168 16.03 4.92 -22.85
C PRO A 168 15.40 6.28 -23.19
N ASP A 169 15.81 7.37 -22.52
CA ASP A 169 15.30 8.73 -22.76
C ASP A 169 16.11 9.51 -23.83
N LEU A 170 17.02 8.85 -24.54
CA LEU A 170 17.78 9.38 -25.69
C LEU A 170 17.13 8.99 -27.01
#